data_AF-A0A7X7QYI7-F1
#
_entry.id   AF-A0A7X7QYI7-F1
#
_cell.length_a   1.000
_cell.length_b   1.000
_cell.length_c   1.000
_cell.angle_alpha   90.00
_cell.angle_beta   90.00
_cell.angle_gamma   90.00
#
_symmetry.space_group_name_H-M   'P 1'
#
loop_
_entity.id
_entity.type
_entity.pdbx_description
1 polymer ?
#
loop_
_entity_poly.entity_id
_entity_poly.type
_entity_poly.pdbx_seq_one_letter_code
_entity_poly.pdbx_strand_id
1 'polypeptide(L)'
;MTYNLPTLISILAFCTAATLTAAPTGSVWSATGGGYLDAGLRGEYYPNTVFSGAPSFTRQDVRIDFDWGALAPVGGSTAEPYKSFPRDAFSVRWAGRIMARF
;
A
#
# COMPACT_ATOMS: atom_id res chain seq x y z
N MET A 1 50.44 -42.23 13.27
CA MET A 1 49.01 -42.29 13.62
C MET A 1 48.25 -41.97 12.34
N THR A 2 47.61 -42.99 11.79
CA THR A 2 47.20 -43.07 10.38
C THR A 2 45.68 -42.98 10.29
N TYR A 3 45.14 -42.03 9.53
CA TYR A 3 43.75 -42.05 9.02
C TYR A 3 43.75 -41.31 7.66
N ASN A 4 43.90 -42.02 6.53
CA ASN A 4 42.84 -42.56 5.67
C ASN A 4 41.71 -41.56 5.31
N LEU A 5 41.78 -40.99 4.10
CA LEU A 5 40.62 -40.56 3.27
C LEU A 5 40.00 -41.83 2.64
N PRO A 6 38.69 -41.96 2.32
CA PRO A 6 37.99 -41.11 1.33
C PRO A 6 36.44 -41.01 1.45
N THR A 7 35.82 -40.39 0.44
CA THR A 7 34.43 -40.52 -0.09
C THR A 7 33.43 -39.38 0.11
N LEU A 8 32.90 -38.98 -1.06
CA LEU A 8 31.82 -38.05 -1.42
C LEU A 8 30.49 -38.30 -0.70
N ILE A 9 29.51 -37.39 -0.87
CA ILE A 9 28.07 -37.37 -0.47
C ILE A 9 27.84 -36.16 0.46
N SER A 10 27.04 -35.12 0.19
CA SER A 10 25.78 -35.00 -0.55
C SER A 10 25.59 -33.55 -0.98
N ILE A 11 25.16 -33.33 -2.22
CA ILE A 11 24.41 -32.11 -2.58
C ILE A 11 23.11 -32.18 -1.79
N LEU A 12 22.96 -31.36 -0.75
CA LEU A 12 21.66 -31.11 -0.16
C LEU A 12 20.86 -30.28 -1.16
N ALA A 13 20.10 -30.98 -2.01
CA ALA A 13 18.94 -30.44 -2.66
C ALA A 13 17.91 -30.13 -1.56
N PHE A 14 17.89 -28.89 -1.09
CA PHE A 14 16.77 -28.39 -0.32
C PHE A 14 15.59 -28.17 -1.27
N CYS A 15 14.80 -29.22 -1.47
CA CYS A 15 13.41 -29.08 -1.88
C CYS A 15 12.62 -28.69 -0.62
N THR A 16 12.69 -27.42 -0.22
CA THR A 16 11.78 -26.87 0.77
C THR A 16 10.58 -26.31 0.03
N ALA A 17 9.46 -27.01 0.18
CA ALA A 17 8.16 -26.64 -0.32
C ALA A 17 7.83 -25.18 -0.01
N ALA A 18 7.27 -24.47 -0.99
CA ALA A 18 6.64 -23.19 -0.76
C ALA A 18 5.50 -23.37 0.25
N THR A 19 5.68 -22.90 1.47
CA THR A 19 4.53 -22.58 2.33
C THR A 19 4.01 -21.25 1.86
N LEU A 20 2.90 -21.27 1.12
CA LEU A 20 2.01 -20.13 0.95
C LEU A 20 1.71 -19.59 2.35
N THR A 21 2.33 -18.49 2.76
CA THR A 21 1.93 -17.84 4.00
C THR A 21 0.53 -17.29 3.76
N ALA A 22 -0.42 -17.78 4.55
CA ALA A 22 -1.81 -17.39 4.49
C ALA A 22 -1.93 -15.86 4.46
N ALA A 23 -2.81 -15.34 3.60
CA ALA A 23 -3.26 -13.97 3.70
C ALA A 23 -3.73 -13.73 5.14
N PRO A 24 -3.37 -12.61 5.79
CA PRO A 24 -3.89 -12.30 7.12
C PRO A 24 -5.41 -12.21 7.01
N THR A 25 -6.10 -13.28 7.43
CA THR A 25 -7.54 -13.28 7.65
C THR A 25 -7.72 -12.64 9.02
N GLY A 26 -7.54 -11.33 9.07
CA GLY A 26 -7.57 -10.52 10.28
C GLY A 26 -8.54 -9.37 10.09
N SER A 27 -9.84 -9.65 10.22
CA SER A 27 -10.89 -8.65 10.30
C SER A 27 -10.95 -8.05 11.70
N VAL A 28 -10.34 -6.88 11.90
CA VAL A 28 -10.70 -5.90 12.95
C VAL A 28 -10.11 -4.58 12.45
N TRP A 29 -10.88 -3.55 12.09
CA TRP A 29 -11.65 -2.69 12.98
C TRP A 29 -12.92 -2.17 12.32
N SER A 30 -14.05 -2.24 13.02
CA SER A 30 -15.28 -1.54 12.65
C SER A 30 -15.03 -0.04 12.70
N ALA A 31 -15.13 0.65 11.57
CA ALA A 31 -15.19 2.10 11.56
C ALA A 31 -16.45 2.53 12.32
N THR A 32 -16.26 3.08 13.53
CA THR A 32 -17.32 3.78 14.25
C THR A 32 -17.49 5.14 13.58
N GLY A 33 -18.26 5.12 12.49
CA GLY A 33 -18.47 6.22 11.55
C GLY A 33 -18.69 5.59 10.18
N GLY A 34 -19.95 5.51 9.77
CA GLY A 34 -20.40 4.73 8.61
C GLY A 34 -19.50 4.86 7.39
N GLY A 35 -18.78 3.78 7.12
CA GLY A 35 -17.81 3.69 6.04
C GLY A 35 -17.05 2.39 6.24
N TYR A 36 -17.59 1.31 5.69
CA TYR A 36 -16.90 0.05 5.46
C TYR A 36 -15.41 0.34 5.15
N LEU A 37 -14.44 -0.38 5.71
CA LEU A 37 -13.02 -0.06 5.42
C LEU A 37 -12.65 -0.32 3.94
N ASP A 38 -13.48 -1.06 3.18
CA ASP A 38 -13.46 -1.05 1.69
C ASP A 38 -14.39 -0.01 1.05
N ALA A 39 -15.24 0.69 1.80
CA ALA A 39 -16.01 1.83 1.34
C ALA A 39 -15.16 3.09 1.40
N GLY A 40 -14.87 3.58 0.21
CA GLY A 40 -14.12 4.79 -0.05
C GLY A 40 -13.86 4.87 -1.54
N LEU A 41 -13.26 5.95 -1.96
CA LEU A 41 -12.76 6.09 -3.32
C LEU A 41 -11.28 5.73 -3.33
N ARG A 42 -10.85 4.97 -4.33
CA ARG A 42 -9.44 4.71 -4.55
C ARG A 42 -8.81 5.98 -5.08
N GLY A 43 -7.99 6.63 -4.26
CA GLY A 43 -7.20 7.81 -4.63
C GLY A 43 -5.84 7.41 -5.17
N GLU A 44 -5.55 7.81 -6.40
CA GLU A 44 -4.26 7.68 -7.07
C GLU A 44 -3.58 9.04 -7.13
N TYR A 45 -2.37 9.15 -6.57
CA TYR A 45 -1.69 10.42 -6.36
C TYR A 45 -0.51 10.55 -7.32
N TYR A 46 -0.53 11.60 -8.14
CA TYR A 46 0.47 11.86 -9.18
C TYR A 46 1.30 13.08 -8.81
N PRO A 47 2.64 13.01 -8.87
CA PRO A 47 3.52 14.15 -8.61
C PRO A 47 3.61 15.11 -9.81
N ASN A 48 2.51 15.26 -10.57
CA ASN A 48 2.37 16.14 -11.72
C ASN A 48 0.90 16.53 -11.89
N THR A 49 0.62 17.59 -12.66
CA THR A 49 -0.74 18.11 -12.87
C THR A 49 -1.51 17.44 -14.01
N VAL A 50 -0.87 16.54 -14.77
CA VAL A 50 -1.39 16.01 -16.04
C VAL A 50 -1.78 14.53 -15.99
N PHE A 51 -1.75 13.91 -14.81
CA PHE A 51 -2.03 12.46 -14.62
C PHE A 51 -1.15 11.56 -15.49
N SER A 52 0.10 11.96 -15.72
CA SER A 52 1.04 11.19 -16.55
C SER A 52 1.91 10.27 -15.69
N GLY A 53 2.27 9.12 -16.26
CA GLY A 53 3.12 8.11 -15.61
C GLY A 53 2.38 7.24 -14.58
N ALA A 54 3.15 6.50 -13.79
CA ALA A 54 2.62 5.72 -12.67
C ALA A 54 2.31 6.63 -11.47
N PRO A 55 1.22 6.38 -10.71
CA PRO A 55 0.96 7.11 -9.48
C PRO A 55 2.06 6.82 -8.46
N SER A 56 2.47 7.85 -7.69
CA SER A 56 3.50 7.71 -6.66
C SER A 56 3.05 6.82 -5.52
N PHE A 57 1.76 6.89 -5.18
CA PHE A 57 1.13 5.99 -4.23
C PHE A 57 -0.38 5.95 -4.47
N THR A 58 -1.02 4.94 -3.89
CA THR A 58 -2.48 4.81 -3.90
C THR A 58 -2.98 4.61 -2.47
N ARG A 59 -4.16 5.14 -2.17
CA ARG A 59 -4.81 5.00 -0.86
C ARG A 59 -6.33 4.91 -1.02
N GLN A 60 -6.98 4.36 0.01
CA GLN A 60 -8.43 4.29 0.10
C GLN A 60 -8.94 5.49 0.92
N ASP A 61 -9.69 6.38 0.28
CA ASP A 61 -10.24 7.57 0.92
C ASP A 61 -11.72 7.37 1.26
N VAL A 62 -12.01 7.19 2.55
CA VAL A 62 -13.39 7.07 3.05
C VAL A 62 -14.20 8.35 2.79
N ARG A 63 -13.52 9.50 2.78
CA ARG A 63 -14.10 10.81 2.50
C ARG A 63 -13.09 11.68 1.75
N ILE A 64 -13.58 12.44 0.76
CA ILE A 64 -12.81 13.50 0.10
C ILE A 64 -13.17 14.82 0.78
N ASP A 65 -12.41 15.18 1.81
CA ASP A 65 -12.52 16.47 2.52
C ASP A 65 -11.13 16.83 3.03
N PHE A 66 -10.34 17.44 2.15
CA PHE A 66 -8.94 17.75 2.41
C PHE A 66 -8.70 19.25 2.35
N ASP A 67 -8.08 19.78 3.41
CA ASP A 67 -7.42 21.08 3.40
C ASP A 67 -5.91 20.84 3.42
N TRP A 68 -5.27 21.00 2.26
CA TRP A 68 -3.81 20.77 2.13
C TRP A 68 -2.98 22.01 2.45
N GLY A 69 -3.58 23.21 2.53
CA GLY A 69 -2.82 24.46 2.63
C GLY A 69 -1.62 24.54 1.66
N ALA A 70 -0.62 25.37 1.98
CA ALA A 70 0.64 25.42 1.23
C ALA A 70 1.74 24.51 1.81
N LEU A 71 1.61 24.10 3.07
CA LEU A 71 2.66 23.40 3.83
C LEU A 71 2.18 22.11 4.50
N ALA A 72 0.91 21.68 4.34
CA ALA A 72 0.47 20.41 4.90
C ALA A 72 0.94 19.24 4.00
N PRO A 73 1.26 18.08 4.58
CA PRO A 73 1.51 16.88 3.79
C PRO A 73 0.26 16.51 2.98
N VAL A 74 0.46 16.10 1.73
CA VAL A 74 -0.65 15.69 0.87
C VAL A 74 -1.41 14.53 1.53
N GLY A 75 -2.72 14.72 1.65
CA GLY A 75 -3.61 13.74 2.28
C GLY A 75 -3.52 13.69 3.82
N GLY A 76 -2.88 14.67 4.47
CA GLY A 76 -2.92 14.87 5.92
C GLY A 76 -2.16 13.84 6.75
N SER A 77 -1.33 12.99 6.13
CA SER A 77 -0.59 11.93 6.82
C SER A 77 0.92 12.18 6.77
N THR A 78 1.60 11.93 7.90
CA THR A 78 3.06 12.04 8.04
C THR A 78 3.78 10.71 7.79
N ALA A 79 3.05 9.67 7.34
CA ALA A 79 3.69 8.40 7.03
C ALA A 79 4.75 8.57 5.92
N GLU A 80 5.84 7.79 6.02
CA GLU A 80 6.96 7.82 5.07
C GLU A 80 6.57 7.86 3.59
N PRO A 81 5.58 7.08 3.08
CA PRO A 81 5.21 7.14 1.66
C PRO A 81 4.64 8.50 1.22
N TYR A 82 4.10 9.31 2.14
CA TYR A 82 3.48 10.61 1.84
C TYR A 82 4.42 11.78 2.12
N LYS A 83 5.43 11.57 2.96
CA LYS A 83 6.37 12.61 3.40
C LYS A 83 7.23 13.14 2.27
N SER A 84 7.60 12.28 1.32
CA SER A 84 8.40 12.63 0.14
C SER A 84 7.59 13.14 -1.05
N PHE A 85 6.26 13.18 -0.94
CA PHE A 85 5.39 13.61 -2.03
C PHE A 85 5.41 15.15 -2.16
N PRO A 86 5.40 15.70 -3.38
CA PRO A 86 5.41 17.15 -3.59
C PRO A 86 4.18 17.81 -2.95
N ARG A 87 4.37 19.01 -2.42
CA ARG A 87 3.30 19.79 -1.76
C ARG A 87 2.48 20.61 -2.75
N ASP A 88 3.04 20.88 -3.91
CA ASP A 88 2.49 21.65 -5.01
C ASP A 88 2.53 20.85 -6.32
N ALA A 89 1.86 21.38 -7.35
CA ALA A 89 1.87 20.83 -8.70
C ALA A 89 1.55 19.31 -8.82
N PHE A 90 0.73 18.79 -7.91
CA PHE A 90 0.27 17.40 -7.92
C PHE A 90 -1.16 17.29 -8.44
N SER A 91 -1.56 16.08 -8.82
CA SER A 91 -2.95 15.76 -9.14
C SER A 91 -3.38 14.45 -8.50
N VAL A 92 -4.68 14.30 -8.26
CA VAL A 92 -5.25 13.11 -7.63
C VAL A 92 -6.45 12.63 -8.44
N ARG A 93 -6.49 11.33 -8.72
CA ARG A 93 -7.63 10.68 -9.36
C ARG A 93 -8.33 9.78 -8.35
N TRP A 94 -9.59 10.10 -8.04
CA TRP A 94 -10.44 9.23 -7.22
C TRP A 94 -11.38 8.40 -8.09
N ALA A 95 -11.32 7.08 -7.93
CA ALA A 95 -12.17 6.15 -8.66
C ALA A 95 -12.98 5.27 -7.68
N GLY A 96 -14.26 5.11 -7.96
CA GLY A 96 -15.15 4.25 -7.18
C GLY A 96 -16.62 4.53 -7.44
N ARG A 97 -17.48 4.23 -6.47
CA ARG A 97 -18.94 4.38 -6.57
C ARG A 97 -19.45 5.15 -5.36
N ILE A 98 -20.40 6.05 -5.60
CA ILE A 98 -21.08 6.81 -4.54
C ILE A 98 -22.53 6.31 -4.51
N MET A 99 -23.05 6.04 -3.31
CA MET A 99 -24.47 5.76 -3.10
C MET A 99 -25.13 7.00 -2.53
N ALA A 100 -26.15 7.51 -3.22
CA ALA A 100 -26.96 8.59 -2.70
C ALA A 100 -27.94 8.04 -1.64
N ARG A 101 -28.18 8.83 -0.60
CA ARG A 101 -29.32 8.64 0.29
C ARG A 101 -30.56 9.26 -0.38
N PHE A 102 -31.64 8.49 -0.43
CA PHE A 102 -32.95 8.90 -0.94
C PHE A 102 -33.66 9.86 0.01
#